data_AF-A0A1E3QPL7-F1
#
_entry.id   AF-A0A1E3QPL7-F1
#
_cell.length_a   1.000
_cell.length_b   1.000
_cell.length_c   1.000
_cell.angle_alpha   90.00
_cell.angle_beta   90.00
_cell.angle_gamma   90.00
#
_symmetry.space_group_name_H-M   'P 1'
#
loop_
_entity.id
_entity.type
_entity.pdbx_description
1 polymer ?
#
loop_
_entity_poly.entity_id
_entity_poly.type
_entity_poly.pdbx_seq_one_letter_code
_entity_poly.pdbx_strand_id
1 'polypeptide(L)'
;DVPLKEPIVPTIKNVRVREDHPLWQFFSEKKFIRTDEDVQSTLGRPWTVPELRRKSFDDLHSLWYICLRERNVLAREIQIGRADGHSYNHLISQSDKIRESMWKIRHVLSERHHAFEAGKEGFAAEQDVYLAEFSAEYVQSASQNLEAETKLARLQTALFGIKTDLDEVDIDRDLSDGFVAGIKYVGGLKAAKYA
;
A
#
# COMPACT_ATOMS: atom_id res chain seq x y z
N ASP A 1 0.04 -61.51 -37.27
CA ASP A 1 0.89 -61.13 -36.14
C ASP A 1 1.38 -59.70 -36.29
N VAL A 2 0.95 -58.80 -35.39
CA VAL A 2 1.46 -57.42 -35.36
C VAL A 2 2.73 -57.42 -34.52
N PRO A 3 3.89 -57.02 -35.06
CA PRO A 3 5.13 -56.98 -34.29
C PRO A 3 5.04 -55.91 -33.21
N LEU A 4 5.46 -56.24 -31.99
CA LEU A 4 5.62 -55.29 -30.90
C LEU A 4 6.66 -54.23 -31.29
N LYS A 5 6.24 -52.96 -31.28
CA LYS A 5 7.13 -51.81 -31.51
C LYS A 5 7.62 -51.27 -30.17
N GLU A 6 8.81 -50.69 -30.19
CA GLU A 6 9.34 -49.96 -29.05
C GLU A 6 8.47 -48.74 -28.70
N PRO A 7 8.42 -48.34 -27.42
CA PRO A 7 7.69 -47.15 -27.00
C PRO A 7 8.26 -45.88 -27.64
N ILE A 8 7.38 -44.99 -28.11
CA ILE A 8 7.78 -43.67 -28.60
C ILE A 8 8.05 -42.72 -27.43
N VAL A 9 9.27 -42.20 -27.32
CA VAL A 9 9.65 -41.27 -26.25
C VAL A 9 9.11 -39.85 -26.53
N PRO A 10 8.46 -39.20 -25.55
CA PRO A 10 8.00 -37.83 -25.72
C PRO A 10 9.20 -36.89 -25.85
N THR A 11 9.12 -35.93 -26.78
CA THR A 11 10.21 -34.99 -27.11
C THR A 11 9.81 -33.54 -26.85
N ILE A 12 10.69 -32.76 -26.22
CA ILE A 12 10.48 -31.33 -25.89
C ILE A 12 10.21 -30.47 -27.14
N LYS A 13 10.71 -30.85 -28.32
CA LYS A 13 10.47 -30.18 -29.60
C LYS A 13 8.99 -29.98 -29.94
N ASN A 14 8.11 -30.81 -29.38
CA ASN A 14 6.66 -30.72 -29.57
C ASN A 14 6.00 -29.65 -28.69
N VAL A 15 6.69 -29.19 -27.63
CA VAL A 15 6.18 -28.21 -26.68
C VAL A 15 6.79 -26.84 -26.98
N ARG A 16 5.94 -25.82 -27.11
CA ARG A 16 6.37 -24.42 -27.24
C ARG A 16 6.07 -23.69 -25.94
N VAL A 17 7.11 -23.34 -25.19
CA VAL A 17 6.98 -22.55 -23.95
C VAL A 17 7.13 -21.08 -24.32
N ARG A 18 6.21 -20.23 -23.85
CA ARG A 18 6.30 -18.79 -24.07
C ARG A 18 7.40 -18.17 -23.19
N GLU A 19 8.08 -17.15 -23.72
CA GLU A 19 9.12 -16.42 -22.97
C GLU A 19 8.58 -15.63 -21.78
N ASP A 20 7.31 -15.20 -21.85
CA ASP A 20 6.56 -14.44 -20.84
C ASP A 20 5.71 -15.34 -19.92
N HIS A 21 6.03 -16.62 -19.83
CA HIS A 21 5.27 -17.57 -19.01
C HIS A 21 5.24 -17.13 -17.53
N PRO A 22 4.07 -17.09 -16.85
CA PRO A 22 3.95 -16.55 -15.49
C PRO A 22 4.78 -17.34 -14.46
N LEU A 23 5.04 -18.62 -14.69
CA LEU A 23 5.92 -19.42 -13.82
C LEU A 23 7.37 -18.92 -13.80
N TRP A 24 7.83 -18.16 -14.81
CA TRP A 24 9.16 -17.54 -14.76
C TRP A 24 9.29 -16.52 -13.63
N GLN A 25 8.19 -16.01 -13.07
CA GLN A 25 8.21 -15.11 -11.92
C GLN A 25 8.71 -15.78 -10.63
N PHE A 26 8.77 -17.11 -10.57
CA PHE A 26 9.38 -17.87 -9.45
C PHE A 26 10.89 -18.04 -9.59
N PHE A 27 11.47 -17.51 -10.67
CA PHE A 27 12.89 -17.57 -10.98
C PHE A 27 13.44 -16.15 -11.07
N SER A 28 14.63 -15.95 -10.55
CA SER A 28 15.40 -14.72 -10.76
C SER A 28 16.13 -14.82 -12.10
N GLU A 29 15.87 -13.90 -13.02
CA GLU A 29 16.55 -13.84 -14.34
C GLU A 29 16.52 -15.17 -15.15
N LYS A 30 15.48 -15.99 -14.97
CA LYS A 30 15.36 -17.34 -15.56
C LYS A 30 16.52 -18.30 -15.18
N LYS A 31 17.28 -18.00 -14.12
CA LYS A 31 18.33 -18.86 -13.56
C LYS A 31 17.71 -19.94 -12.67
N PHE A 32 18.27 -21.15 -12.70
CA PHE A 32 17.78 -22.25 -11.87
C PHE A 32 18.03 -22.02 -10.38
N ILE A 33 19.23 -21.54 -10.02
CA ILE A 33 19.65 -21.09 -8.68
C ILE A 33 20.56 -19.87 -8.89
N ARG A 34 20.44 -18.85 -8.03
CA ARG A 34 21.35 -17.70 -8.01
C ARG A 34 22.73 -18.08 -7.50
N THR A 35 23.77 -17.47 -8.06
CA THR A 35 25.11 -17.56 -7.47
C THR A 35 25.20 -16.71 -6.19
N ASP A 36 26.20 -16.95 -5.36
CA ASP A 36 26.44 -16.12 -4.18
C ASP A 36 26.65 -14.65 -4.58
N GLU A 37 27.31 -14.37 -5.71
CA GLU A 37 27.50 -13.01 -6.24
C GLU A 37 26.17 -12.34 -6.63
N ASP A 38 25.29 -13.07 -7.32
CA ASP A 38 23.96 -12.59 -7.69
C ASP A 38 23.15 -12.21 -6.44
N VAL A 39 23.23 -13.03 -5.39
CA VAL A 39 22.56 -12.74 -4.11
C VAL A 39 23.21 -11.55 -3.43
N GLN A 40 24.55 -11.49 -3.35
CA GLN A 40 25.29 -10.40 -2.70
C GLN A 40 24.99 -9.03 -3.35
N SER A 41 24.89 -9.00 -4.68
CA SER A 41 24.59 -7.77 -5.43
C SER A 41 23.17 -7.23 -5.19
N THR A 42 22.23 -8.11 -4.82
CA THR A 42 20.83 -7.75 -4.54
C THR A 42 20.57 -7.51 -3.05
N LEU A 43 21.62 -7.55 -2.20
CA LEU A 43 21.47 -7.38 -0.76
C LEU A 43 21.11 -5.96 -0.37
N GLY A 44 19.87 -5.80 0.09
CA GLY A 44 19.40 -4.60 0.74
C GLY A 44 19.40 -4.69 2.27
N ARG A 45 19.17 -3.53 2.87
CA ARG A 45 18.75 -3.38 4.27
C ARG A 45 17.22 -3.54 4.36
N PRO A 46 16.68 -4.15 5.43
CA PRO A 46 15.23 -4.17 5.66
C PRO A 46 14.68 -2.74 5.85
N TRP A 47 13.42 -2.54 5.45
CA TRP A 47 12.74 -1.26 5.67
C TRP A 47 12.65 -0.93 7.16
N THR A 48 12.69 0.35 7.50
CA THR A 48 12.42 0.79 8.88
C THR A 48 11.03 1.35 9.06
N VAL A 49 10.54 1.24 10.31
CA VAL A 49 9.21 1.73 10.69
C VAL A 49 9.03 3.22 10.34
N PRO A 50 9.98 4.14 10.61
CA PRO A 50 9.81 5.56 10.24
C PRO A 50 9.73 5.81 8.73
N GLU A 51 10.43 5.02 7.91
CA GLU A 51 10.33 5.12 6.44
C GLU A 51 8.95 4.67 5.97
N LEU A 52 8.44 3.55 6.50
CA LEU A 52 7.15 2.97 6.15
C LEU A 52 5.97 3.85 6.60
N ARG A 53 6.11 4.58 7.72
CA ARG A 53 5.10 5.54 8.20
C ARG A 53 4.80 6.68 7.22
N ARG A 54 5.67 6.97 6.25
CA ARG A 54 5.46 8.03 5.25
C ARG A 54 4.85 7.53 3.95
N LYS A 55 4.57 6.23 3.82
CA LYS A 55 4.05 5.62 2.57
C LYS A 55 2.53 5.52 2.56
N SER A 56 1.92 5.62 1.38
CA SER A 56 0.48 5.43 1.21
C SER A 56 0.08 3.98 1.51
N PHE A 57 -1.21 3.72 1.68
CA PHE A 57 -1.71 2.34 1.82
C PHE A 57 -1.37 1.48 0.59
N ASP A 58 -1.59 2.03 -0.61
CA ASP A 58 -1.34 1.33 -1.88
C ASP A 58 0.14 1.02 -2.09
N ASP A 59 1.04 1.92 -1.71
CA ASP A 59 2.49 1.69 -1.73
C ASP A 59 2.88 0.56 -0.78
N LEU A 60 2.33 0.56 0.44
CA LEU A 60 2.60 -0.50 1.44
C LEU A 60 2.07 -1.86 0.98
N HIS A 61 0.89 -1.88 0.37
CA HIS A 61 0.28 -3.09 -0.17
C HIS A 61 1.06 -3.64 -1.37
N SER A 62 1.49 -2.77 -2.28
CA SER A 62 2.36 -3.13 -3.40
C SER A 62 3.70 -3.66 -2.92
N LEU A 63 4.32 -2.98 -1.94
CA LEU A 63 5.57 -3.41 -1.32
C LEU A 63 5.43 -4.78 -0.65
N TRP A 64 4.32 -5.02 0.05
CA TRP A 64 4.04 -6.33 0.65
C TRP A 64 4.06 -7.45 -0.39
N TYR A 65 3.42 -7.26 -1.55
CA TYR A 65 3.42 -8.26 -2.61
C TYR A 65 4.77 -8.42 -3.30
N ILE A 66 5.54 -7.34 -3.43
CA ILE A 66 6.94 -7.44 -3.91
C ILE A 66 7.76 -8.31 -2.95
N CYS A 67 7.66 -8.06 -1.64
CA CYS A 67 8.30 -8.88 -0.62
C CYS A 67 7.84 -10.33 -0.66
N LEU A 68 6.54 -10.58 -0.82
CA LEU A 68 5.97 -11.93 -0.91
C LEU A 68 6.51 -12.69 -2.13
N ARG A 69 6.59 -12.02 -3.28
CA ARG A 69 7.12 -12.61 -4.52
C ARG A 69 8.59 -12.99 -4.35
N GLU A 70 9.42 -12.09 -3.83
CA GLU A 70 10.84 -12.40 -3.60
C GLU A 70 11.02 -13.55 -2.60
N ARG A 71 10.19 -13.58 -1.55
CA ARG A 71 10.21 -14.68 -0.58
C ARG A 71 9.81 -16.02 -1.21
N ASN A 72 8.91 -16.03 -2.19
CA ASN A 72 8.56 -17.25 -2.94
C ASN A 72 9.72 -17.74 -3.82
N VAL A 73 10.45 -16.82 -4.47
CA VAL A 73 11.68 -17.15 -5.22
C VAL A 73 12.73 -17.77 -4.30
N LEU A 74 13.01 -17.11 -3.17
CA LEU A 74 13.95 -17.60 -2.16
C LEU A 74 13.52 -18.95 -1.57
N ALA A 75 12.23 -19.15 -1.30
CA ALA A 75 11.73 -20.39 -0.74
C ALA A 75 11.98 -21.59 -1.67
N ARG A 76 11.82 -21.39 -2.99
CA ARG A 76 12.16 -22.39 -4.00
C ARG A 76 13.65 -22.73 -3.96
N GLU A 77 14.52 -21.72 -4.01
CA GLU A 77 15.98 -21.90 -4.01
C GLU A 77 16.47 -22.60 -2.73
N ILE A 78 15.96 -22.20 -1.56
CA ILE A 78 16.26 -22.82 -0.27
C ILE A 78 15.84 -24.29 -0.27
N GLN A 79 14.64 -24.60 -0.79
CA GLN A 79 14.14 -25.97 -0.83
C GLN A 79 14.98 -26.88 -1.74
N ILE A 80 15.42 -26.37 -2.89
CA ILE A 80 16.30 -27.10 -3.80
C ILE A 80 17.65 -27.38 -3.11
N GLY A 81 18.26 -26.37 -2.50
CA GLY A 81 19.52 -26.56 -1.77
C GLY A 81 19.43 -27.61 -0.67
N ARG A 82 18.33 -27.59 0.10
CA ARG A 82 18.06 -28.60 1.13
C ARG A 82 17.97 -30.01 0.56
N ALA A 83 17.31 -30.17 -0.59
CA ALA A 83 17.20 -31.47 -1.26
C ALA A 83 18.57 -31.97 -1.75
N ASP A 84 19.43 -31.06 -2.22
CA ASP A 84 20.78 -31.35 -2.70
C ASP A 84 21.82 -31.45 -1.56
N GLY A 85 21.39 -31.39 -0.29
CA GLY A 85 22.27 -31.50 0.88
C GLY A 85 23.13 -30.26 1.17
N HIS A 86 22.87 -29.13 0.52
CA HIS A 86 23.58 -27.87 0.71
C HIS A 86 22.80 -26.92 1.64
N SER A 87 23.49 -26.23 2.54
CA SER A 87 22.85 -25.21 3.40
C SER A 87 23.12 -23.80 2.87
N TYR A 88 22.12 -23.20 2.22
CA TYR A 88 22.19 -21.81 1.77
C TYR A 88 21.80 -20.83 2.87
N ASN A 89 22.65 -20.70 3.89
CA ASN A 89 22.41 -19.81 5.04
C ASN A 89 22.20 -18.35 4.61
N HIS A 90 22.83 -17.91 3.53
CA HIS A 90 22.68 -16.56 3.00
C HIS A 90 21.24 -16.30 2.49
N LEU A 91 20.62 -17.25 1.78
CA LEU A 91 19.23 -17.13 1.29
C LEU A 91 18.23 -17.08 2.45
N ILE A 92 18.47 -17.89 3.49
CA ILE A 92 17.65 -17.90 4.71
C ILE A 92 17.72 -16.53 5.38
N SER A 93 18.93 -15.99 5.55
CA SER A 93 19.12 -14.64 6.11
C SER A 93 18.42 -13.55 5.30
N GLN A 94 18.38 -13.66 3.97
CA GLN A 94 17.62 -12.72 3.12
C GLN A 94 16.12 -12.85 3.30
N SER A 95 15.62 -14.08 3.32
CA SER A 95 14.20 -14.34 3.60
C SER A 95 13.80 -13.74 4.96
N ASP A 96 14.67 -13.80 5.97
CA ASP A 96 14.42 -13.21 7.28
C ASP A 96 14.36 -11.68 7.26
N LYS A 97 15.26 -11.00 6.52
CA LYS A 97 15.20 -9.53 6.35
C LYS A 97 13.94 -9.07 5.62
N ILE A 98 13.50 -9.83 4.62
CA ILE A 98 12.24 -9.56 3.92
C ILE A 98 11.07 -9.74 4.86
N ARG A 99 11.06 -10.83 5.64
CA ARG A 99 10.04 -11.09 6.66
C ARG A 99 9.99 -9.99 7.72
N GLU A 100 11.14 -9.46 8.13
CA GLU A 100 11.23 -8.33 9.06
C GLU A 100 10.54 -7.08 8.47
N SER A 101 10.78 -6.78 7.19
CA SER A 101 10.11 -5.66 6.50
C SER A 101 8.60 -5.86 6.43
N MET A 102 8.14 -7.07 6.12
CA MET A 102 6.70 -7.41 6.10
C MET A 102 6.06 -7.22 7.48
N TRP A 103 6.71 -7.70 8.54
CA TRP A 103 6.20 -7.49 9.90
C TRP A 103 6.10 -6.01 10.26
N LYS A 104 7.10 -5.19 9.88
CA LYS A 104 7.07 -3.73 10.09
C LYS A 104 5.93 -3.05 9.31
N ILE A 105 5.64 -3.50 8.09
CA ILE A 105 4.46 -3.01 7.33
C ILE A 105 3.18 -3.27 8.11
N ARG A 106 2.98 -4.51 8.59
CA ARG A 106 1.82 -4.87 9.42
C ARG A 106 1.74 -4.02 10.69
N HIS A 107 2.87 -3.80 11.36
CA HIS A 107 2.95 -2.97 12.55
C HIS A 107 2.49 -1.53 12.27
N VAL A 108 3.00 -0.89 11.21
CA VAL A 108 2.60 0.48 10.83
C VAL A 108 1.12 0.56 10.45
N LEU A 109 0.57 -0.45 9.77
CA LEU A 109 -0.86 -0.47 9.44
C LEU A 109 -1.74 -0.52 10.70
N SER A 110 -1.39 -1.39 11.67
CA SER A 110 -2.09 -1.46 12.95
C SER A 110 -1.93 -0.18 13.78
N GLU A 111 -0.71 0.38 13.84
CA GLU A 111 -0.42 1.65 14.52
C GLU A 111 -1.28 2.79 13.96
N ARG A 112 -1.36 2.90 12.63
CA ARG A 112 -2.19 3.93 11.95
C ARG A 112 -3.67 3.78 12.26
N HIS A 113 -4.18 2.55 12.25
CA HIS A 113 -5.59 2.32 12.55
C HIS A 113 -5.92 2.73 13.99
N HIS A 114 -5.11 2.33 14.97
CA HIS A 114 -5.30 2.75 16.35
C HIS A 114 -5.13 4.26 16.54
N ALA A 115 -4.16 4.89 15.86
CA ALA A 115 -3.97 6.34 15.91
C ALA A 115 -5.17 7.10 15.31
N PHE A 116 -5.78 6.57 14.24
CA PHE A 116 -6.98 7.12 13.64
C PHE A 116 -8.19 7.04 14.59
N GLU A 117 -8.46 5.87 15.17
CA GLU A 117 -9.56 5.70 16.12
C GLU A 117 -9.37 6.59 17.37
N ALA A 118 -8.17 6.60 17.96
CA ALA A 118 -7.86 7.45 19.11
C ALA A 118 -7.98 8.95 18.76
N GLY A 119 -7.55 9.36 17.57
CA GLY A 119 -7.68 10.73 17.08
C GLY A 119 -9.15 11.12 16.87
N LYS A 120 -9.97 10.22 16.34
CA LYS A 120 -11.40 10.43 16.15
C LYS A 120 -12.14 10.58 17.48
N GLU A 121 -11.85 9.72 18.45
CA GLU A 121 -12.44 9.80 19.79
C GLU A 121 -12.03 11.08 20.54
N GLY A 122 -10.74 11.43 20.51
CA GLY A 122 -10.23 12.63 21.16
C GLY A 122 -10.75 13.92 20.51
N PHE A 123 -10.81 13.97 19.19
CA PHE A 123 -11.25 15.14 18.45
C PHE A 123 -12.75 15.41 18.60
N ALA A 124 -13.58 14.39 18.82
CA ALA A 124 -15.03 14.55 18.96
C ALA A 124 -15.43 15.52 20.09
N ALA A 125 -14.65 15.59 21.18
CA ALA A 125 -14.92 16.49 22.30
C ALA A 125 -14.53 17.95 22.01
N GLU A 126 -13.54 18.16 21.13
CA GLU A 126 -12.97 19.47 20.83
C GLU A 126 -13.46 20.03 19.48
N GLN A 127 -14.20 19.23 18.71
CA GLN A 127 -14.64 19.53 17.35
C GLN A 127 -15.40 20.87 17.28
N ASP A 128 -16.36 21.10 18.18
CA ASP A 128 -17.17 22.32 18.17
C ASP A 128 -16.34 23.57 18.46
N VAL A 129 -15.37 23.46 19.37
CA VAL A 129 -14.44 24.55 19.71
C VAL A 129 -13.56 24.86 18.50
N TYR A 130 -12.98 23.83 17.88
CA TYR A 130 -12.17 23.96 16.68
C TYR A 130 -12.94 24.61 15.52
N LEU A 131 -14.19 24.19 15.28
CA LEU A 131 -15.04 24.76 14.24
C LEU A 131 -15.41 26.22 14.52
N ALA A 132 -15.61 26.59 15.79
CA ALA A 132 -15.87 27.98 16.17
C ALA A 132 -14.64 28.87 15.95
N GLU A 133 -13.45 28.43 16.39
CA GLU A 133 -12.18 29.12 16.18
C GLU A 133 -11.88 29.31 14.67
N PHE A 134 -12.02 28.23 13.89
CA PHE A 134 -11.85 28.29 12.44
C PHE A 134 -12.81 29.28 11.78
N SER A 135 -14.07 29.31 12.22
CA SER A 135 -15.06 30.23 11.66
C SER A 135 -14.69 31.69 11.93
N ALA A 136 -14.20 32.00 13.12
CA ALA A 136 -13.76 33.34 13.48
C ALA A 136 -12.54 33.78 12.64
N GLU A 137 -11.53 32.91 12.50
CA GLU A 137 -10.34 33.19 11.67
C GLU A 137 -10.72 33.40 10.20
N TYR A 138 -11.60 32.54 9.67
CA TYR A 138 -12.01 32.61 8.26
C TYR A 138 -12.81 33.87 7.94
N VAL A 139 -13.74 34.29 8.82
CA VAL A 139 -14.52 35.52 8.63
C VAL A 139 -13.63 36.77 8.71
N GLN A 140 -12.62 36.76 9.58
CA GLN A 140 -11.66 37.86 9.70
C GLN A 140 -10.67 37.94 8.54
N SER A 141 -10.45 36.84 7.81
CA SER A 141 -9.51 36.80 6.68
C SER A 141 -9.98 37.68 5.51
N ALA A 142 -9.03 38.27 4.79
CA ALA A 142 -9.30 39.14 3.65
C ALA A 142 -10.21 38.48 2.58
N SER A 143 -11.01 39.31 1.91
CA SER A 143 -11.78 38.90 0.74
C SER A 143 -10.85 38.31 -0.33
N GLN A 144 -11.22 37.16 -0.91
CA GLN A 144 -10.45 36.45 -1.94
C GLN A 144 -9.10 35.87 -1.47
N ASN A 145 -8.95 35.56 -0.18
CA ASN A 145 -7.78 34.83 0.32
C ASN A 145 -7.80 33.35 -0.13
N LEU A 146 -6.97 33.02 -1.12
CA LEU A 146 -6.82 31.66 -1.65
C LEU A 146 -6.37 30.64 -0.58
N GLU A 147 -5.54 31.05 0.37
CA GLU A 147 -5.08 30.17 1.45
C GLU A 147 -6.24 29.79 2.37
N ALA A 148 -7.09 30.75 2.70
CA ALA A 148 -8.29 30.51 3.53
C ALA A 148 -9.28 29.57 2.82
N GLU A 149 -9.51 29.74 1.51
CA GLU A 149 -10.33 28.81 0.72
C GLU A 149 -9.71 27.40 0.67
N THR A 150 -8.39 27.31 0.51
CA THR A 150 -7.69 26.02 0.50
C THR A 150 -7.79 25.32 1.86
N LYS A 151 -7.68 26.08 2.97
CA LYS A 151 -7.90 25.56 4.32
C LYS A 151 -9.33 25.07 4.50
N LEU A 152 -10.32 25.83 4.05
CA LEU A 152 -11.73 25.44 4.11
C LEU A 152 -12.00 24.16 3.31
N ALA A 153 -11.44 24.03 2.11
CA ALA A 153 -11.55 22.82 1.29
C ALA A 153 -10.94 21.59 1.99
N ARG A 154 -9.77 21.74 2.61
CA ARG A 154 -9.15 20.65 3.41
C ARG A 154 -10.00 20.26 4.61
N LEU A 155 -10.58 21.23 5.31
CA LEU A 155 -11.48 21.00 6.44
C LEU A 155 -12.76 20.28 6.01
N GLN A 156 -13.33 20.67 4.87
CA GLN A 156 -14.49 20.03 4.25
C GLN A 156 -14.25 18.53 4.00
N THR A 157 -13.12 18.19 3.38
CA THR A 157 -12.75 16.79 3.15
C THR A 157 -12.47 16.06 4.45
N ALA A 158 -11.73 16.67 5.38
CA ALA A 158 -11.26 16.01 6.59
C ALA A 158 -12.37 15.72 7.61
N LEU A 159 -13.30 16.65 7.81
CA LEU A 159 -14.33 16.54 8.86
C LEU A 159 -15.69 16.08 8.33
N PHE A 160 -16.08 16.57 7.15
CA PHE A 160 -17.42 16.36 6.62
C PHE A 160 -17.47 15.35 5.47
N GLY A 161 -16.31 14.88 5.00
CA GLY A 161 -16.21 13.98 3.85
C GLY A 161 -16.66 14.62 2.53
N ILE A 162 -16.74 15.95 2.47
CA ILE A 162 -17.10 16.67 1.25
C ILE A 162 -15.87 16.70 0.36
N LYS A 163 -15.87 15.88 -0.69
CA LYS A 163 -14.80 15.87 -1.70
C LYS A 163 -14.89 17.11 -2.58
N THR A 164 -13.73 17.67 -2.94
CA THR A 164 -13.63 18.80 -3.85
C THR A 164 -13.69 18.37 -5.32
N ASP A 165 -13.23 17.16 -5.61
CA ASP A 165 -13.13 16.64 -6.96
C ASP A 165 -14.40 15.86 -7.32
N LEU A 166 -15.18 16.42 -8.26
CA LEU A 166 -16.48 15.89 -8.68
C LEU A 166 -16.38 14.49 -9.31
N ASP A 167 -15.24 14.17 -9.92
CA ASP A 167 -15.00 12.87 -10.55
C ASP A 167 -14.91 11.72 -9.53
N GLU A 168 -14.64 12.04 -8.26
CA GLU A 168 -14.57 11.07 -7.17
C GLU A 168 -15.87 10.97 -6.36
N VAL A 169 -16.89 11.77 -6.69
CA VAL A 169 -18.15 11.81 -5.92
C VAL A 169 -19.05 10.65 -6.31
N ASP A 170 -19.37 9.82 -5.32
CA ASP A 170 -20.38 8.78 -5.43
C ASP A 170 -21.60 9.23 -4.61
N ILE A 171 -22.68 9.63 -5.30
CA ILE A 171 -23.87 10.24 -4.68
C ILE A 171 -24.49 9.31 -3.63
N ASP A 172 -24.51 8.00 -3.89
CA ASP A 172 -25.15 7.03 -3.01
C ASP A 172 -24.35 6.81 -1.73
N ARG A 173 -23.03 6.99 -1.79
CA ARG A 173 -22.11 6.77 -0.67
C ARG A 173 -21.76 8.04 0.10
N ASP A 174 -21.63 9.15 -0.60
CA ASP A 174 -21.07 10.38 -0.05
C ASP A 174 -22.15 11.30 0.56
N LEU A 175 -23.44 11.04 0.30
CA LEU A 175 -24.57 11.77 0.90
C LEU A 175 -24.87 11.30 2.34
N SER A 176 -23.99 11.65 3.27
CA SER A 176 -24.08 11.29 4.70
C SER A 176 -24.64 12.43 5.58
N ASP A 177 -25.00 12.10 6.84
CA ASP A 177 -25.38 13.13 7.83
C ASP A 177 -24.25 14.16 8.05
N GLY A 178 -23.00 13.69 7.98
CA GLY A 178 -21.80 14.56 8.04
C GLY A 178 -21.71 15.51 6.85
N PHE A 179 -22.07 15.06 5.66
CA PHE A 179 -22.14 15.91 4.47
C PHE A 179 -23.16 17.05 4.66
N VAL A 180 -24.37 16.73 5.13
CA VAL A 180 -25.42 17.73 5.39
C VAL A 180 -24.98 18.73 6.47
N ALA A 181 -24.34 18.27 7.54
CA ALA A 181 -23.78 19.14 8.57
C ALA A 181 -22.70 20.06 8.01
N GLY A 182 -21.82 19.55 7.16
CA GLY A 182 -20.77 20.32 6.49
C GLY A 182 -21.34 21.41 5.58
N ILE A 183 -22.36 21.09 4.78
CA ILE A 183 -23.02 22.09 3.91
C ILE A 183 -23.65 23.21 4.74
N LYS A 184 -24.32 22.89 5.85
CA LYS A 184 -24.88 23.90 6.76
C LYS A 184 -23.79 24.79 7.36
N TYR A 185 -22.69 24.18 7.84
CA TYR A 185 -21.55 24.91 8.41
C TYR A 185 -20.91 25.85 7.39
N VAL A 186 -20.56 25.34 6.20
CA VAL A 186 -19.95 26.13 5.12
C VAL A 186 -20.88 27.23 4.63
N GLY A 187 -22.19 26.94 4.49
CA GLY A 187 -23.19 27.93 4.10
C GLY A 187 -23.29 29.08 5.10
N GLY A 188 -23.35 28.77 6.40
CA GLY A 188 -23.36 29.79 7.46
C GLY A 188 -22.07 30.62 7.49
N LEU A 189 -20.92 29.97 7.31
CA LEU A 189 -19.60 30.61 7.29
C LEU A 189 -19.42 31.55 6.09
N LYS A 190 -19.87 31.16 4.89
CA LYS A 190 -19.88 32.05 3.72
C LYS A 190 -20.89 33.18 3.86
N ALA A 191 -22.07 32.90 4.41
CA ALA A 191 -23.05 33.95 4.69
C ALA A 191 -22.47 35.01 5.65
N ALA A 192 -21.81 34.60 6.73
CA ALA A 192 -21.20 35.53 7.68
C ALA A 192 -20.05 36.37 7.09
N LYS A 193 -19.32 35.83 6.11
CA LYS A 193 -18.19 36.53 5.46
C LYS A 193 -18.61 37.50 4.36
N TYR A 194 -19.66 37.16 3.61
CA TYR A 194 -20.06 37.87 2.39
C TYR A 194 -21.42 38.59 2.51
N ALA A 195 -22.10 38.50 3.66
CA ALA A 195 -23.25 39.36 3.99
C ALA A 195 -22.79 40.79 4.29
#